data_AF-A0A5D0MH65-F1
#
_entry.id   AF-A0A5D0MH65-F1
#
_cell.length_a   1.000
_cell.length_b   1.000
_cell.length_c   1.000
_cell.angle_alpha   90.00
_cell.angle_beta   90.00
_cell.angle_gamma   90.00
#
_symmetry.space_group_name_H-M   'P 1'
#
loop_
_entity.id
_entity.type
_entity.pdbx_description
1 polymer ?
#
loop_
_entity_poly.entity_id
_entity_poly.type
_entity_poly.pdbx_seq_one_letter_code
_entity_poly.pdbx_strand_id
1 'polypeptide(L)'
;MKKLFLFFMIIVLSSLIFSNKIYVDNSKFKNYISKLNSVEYVDEVEEANLVFYNGIINNIENERAYDYTVGIEDIIYLDNREINEYFIYSLNNYKKIIRNITKIFKIYLPKYSTKYDRVLKKEIKKINNLIGSVDKKDVLILKRGKKYDYLLREFNIKHIDVDKYFVYKEKAYRKYGLRKIYLFKEFQKQYVNQLKNYGYSFERIESQKNYPYFLIEIVRKIKNG
;
A
#
# COMPACT_ATOMS: atom_id res chain seq x y z
N MET A 1 33.21 43.18 -15.91
CA MET A 1 31.96 42.93 -15.16
C MET A 1 31.02 41.88 -15.79
N LYS A 2 30.83 41.80 -17.11
CA LYS A 2 29.95 40.79 -17.74
C LYS A 2 30.36 39.30 -17.52
N LYS A 3 31.67 39.00 -17.45
CA LYS A 3 32.16 37.62 -17.21
C LYS A 3 31.93 37.11 -15.78
N LEU A 4 31.90 37.99 -14.77
CA LEU A 4 31.64 37.61 -13.38
C LEU A 4 30.16 37.24 -13.16
N PHE A 5 29.24 37.91 -13.85
CA PHE A 5 27.80 37.66 -13.75
C PHE A 5 27.40 36.31 -14.37
N LEU A 6 28.07 35.91 -15.46
CA LEU A 6 27.85 34.61 -16.10
C LEU A 6 28.32 33.44 -15.21
N PHE A 7 29.44 33.61 -14.50
CA PHE A 7 29.96 32.60 -13.58
C PHE A 7 29.07 32.43 -12.35
N PHE A 8 28.49 33.53 -11.82
CA PHE A 8 27.52 33.47 -10.73
C PHE A 8 26.20 32.79 -11.14
N MET A 9 25.71 33.04 -12.36
CA MET A 9 24.54 32.35 -12.92
C MET A 9 24.77 30.84 -13.05
N ILE A 10 25.93 30.41 -13.53
CA ILE A 10 26.26 28.97 -13.68
C ILE A 10 26.35 28.28 -12.31
N ILE A 11 26.87 28.94 -11.27
CA ILE A 11 26.93 28.37 -9.91
C ILE A 11 25.51 28.27 -9.31
N VAL A 12 24.67 29.29 -9.48
CA VAL A 12 23.27 29.25 -9.02
C VAL A 12 22.45 28.19 -9.78
N LEU A 13 22.66 28.04 -11.09
CA LEU A 13 22.06 26.96 -11.89
C LEU A 13 22.61 25.57 -11.55
N SER A 14 23.88 25.42 -11.18
CA SER A 14 24.44 24.12 -10.76
C SER A 14 23.89 23.66 -9.41
N SER A 15 23.50 24.60 -8.53
CA SER A 15 22.82 24.29 -7.27
C SER A 15 21.34 23.87 -7.45
N LEU A 16 20.79 24.02 -8.67
CA LEU A 16 19.43 23.64 -9.04
C LEU A 16 19.33 22.22 -9.65
N ILE A 17 20.45 21.53 -9.91
CA ILE A 17 20.48 20.24 -10.66
C ILE A 17 21.03 19.10 -9.78
N PHE A 18 20.59 19.01 -8.53
CA PHE A 18 20.68 17.75 -7.78
C PHE A 18 19.26 17.22 -7.59
N SER A 19 18.67 16.70 -8.68
CA SER A 19 17.56 15.77 -8.52
C SER A 19 18.12 14.53 -7.82
N ASN A 20 17.59 14.21 -6.65
CA ASN A 20 17.94 12.95 -6.01
C ASN A 20 17.29 11.84 -6.85
N LYS A 21 18.09 11.02 -7.50
CA LYS A 21 17.62 9.85 -8.24
C LYS A 21 17.21 8.78 -7.24
N ILE A 22 15.96 8.35 -7.28
CA ILE A 22 15.38 7.41 -6.32
C ILE A 22 14.77 6.23 -7.06
N TYR A 23 15.18 5.05 -6.66
CA TYR A 23 14.48 3.81 -6.98
C TYR A 23 13.52 3.46 -5.85
N VAL A 24 12.30 3.05 -6.20
CA VAL A 24 11.35 2.44 -5.26
C VAL A 24 10.63 1.29 -5.93
N ASP A 25 10.77 0.09 -5.38
CA ASP A 25 10.19 -1.14 -5.95
C ASP A 25 8.64 -1.11 -5.97
N ASN A 26 8.05 -0.26 -5.14
CA ASN A 26 6.60 -0.10 -5.04
C ASN A 26 6.15 1.33 -5.37
N SER A 27 5.54 1.49 -6.54
CA SER A 27 5.07 2.77 -7.07
C SER A 27 4.08 3.52 -6.17
N LYS A 28 3.41 2.82 -5.23
CA LYS A 28 2.46 3.42 -4.28
C LYS A 28 3.10 4.44 -3.34
N PHE A 29 4.43 4.39 -3.16
CA PHE A 29 5.15 5.34 -2.32
C PHE A 29 5.62 6.58 -3.07
N LYS A 30 5.63 6.58 -4.42
CA LYS A 30 6.10 7.72 -5.22
C LYS A 30 5.40 9.03 -4.83
N ASN A 31 4.07 9.03 -4.70
CA ASN A 31 3.35 10.24 -4.28
C ASN A 31 3.77 10.74 -2.89
N TYR A 32 4.04 9.83 -1.94
CA TYR A 32 4.52 10.24 -0.62
C TYR A 32 5.95 10.81 -0.67
N ILE A 33 6.86 10.13 -1.37
CA ILE A 33 8.26 10.52 -1.52
C ILE A 33 8.36 11.91 -2.18
N SER A 34 7.58 12.17 -3.23
CA SER A 34 7.54 13.48 -3.90
C SER A 34 7.05 14.63 -2.99
N LYS A 35 6.33 14.35 -1.89
CA LYS A 35 5.99 15.37 -0.89
C LYS A 35 7.17 15.70 0.02
N LEU A 36 8.08 14.76 0.23
CA LEU A 36 9.28 14.96 1.03
C LEU A 36 10.25 15.85 0.26
N ASN A 37 10.62 15.47 -0.96
CA ASN A 37 11.58 16.21 -1.77
C ASN A 37 11.27 16.16 -3.26
N SER A 38 11.86 17.08 -4.03
CA SER A 38 11.94 16.93 -5.48
C SER A 38 12.90 15.78 -5.79
N VAL A 39 12.41 14.78 -6.50
CA VAL A 39 13.12 13.54 -6.78
C VAL A 39 12.88 13.15 -8.23
N GLU A 40 13.87 12.51 -8.82
CA GLU A 40 13.76 11.87 -10.13
C GLU A 40 13.63 10.36 -9.89
N TYR A 41 12.58 9.75 -10.42
CA TYR A 41 12.42 8.30 -10.28
C TYR A 41 13.16 7.59 -11.40
N VAL A 42 13.99 6.63 -11.03
CA VAL A 42 14.68 5.74 -11.96
C VAL A 42 14.10 4.33 -11.87
N ASP A 43 14.19 3.60 -12.98
CA ASP A 43 13.69 2.23 -13.07
C ASP A 43 14.76 1.18 -12.75
N GLU A 44 16.05 1.57 -12.80
CA GLU A 44 17.20 0.72 -12.47
C GLU A 44 17.80 1.12 -11.11
N VAL A 45 18.27 0.13 -10.35
CA VAL A 45 18.80 0.31 -8.99
C VAL A 45 20.16 1.03 -9.04
N GLU A 46 20.93 0.75 -10.07
CA GLU A 46 22.29 1.21 -10.33
C GLU A 46 22.33 2.73 -10.57
N GLU A 47 21.27 3.29 -11.14
CA GLU A 47 21.14 4.72 -11.42
C GLU A 47 20.74 5.55 -10.19
N ALA A 48 20.28 4.88 -9.12
CA ALA A 48 19.72 5.55 -7.96
C ALA A 48 20.81 6.00 -6.96
N ASN A 49 20.59 7.17 -6.37
CA ASN A 49 21.33 7.62 -5.19
C ASN A 49 20.74 7.04 -3.91
N LEU A 50 19.45 6.70 -3.93
CA LEU A 50 18.72 6.14 -2.81
C LEU A 50 17.73 5.08 -3.30
N VAL A 51 17.79 3.89 -2.73
CA VAL A 51 16.99 2.73 -3.14
C VAL A 51 16.08 2.34 -1.99
N PHE A 52 14.77 2.31 -2.22
CA PHE A 52 13.78 1.84 -1.25
C PHE A 52 13.21 0.51 -1.72
N TYR A 53 13.34 -0.52 -0.90
CA TYR A 53 12.88 -1.86 -1.24
C TYR A 53 12.15 -2.56 -0.10
N ASN A 54 11.38 -3.58 -0.48
CA ASN A 54 10.64 -4.46 0.38
C ASN A 54 11.53 -5.59 0.92
N GLY A 55 12.11 -5.44 2.10
CA GLY A 55 12.98 -6.46 2.71
C GLY A 55 12.29 -7.77 3.11
N ILE A 56 10.95 -7.80 3.16
CA ILE A 56 10.18 -9.04 3.40
C ILE A 56 10.17 -9.95 2.17
N ILE A 57 10.21 -9.38 0.96
CA ILE A 57 10.03 -10.11 -0.30
C ILE A 57 11.33 -10.18 -1.10
N ASN A 58 12.11 -9.10 -1.04
CA ASN A 58 13.31 -8.92 -1.83
C ASN A 58 14.51 -8.82 -0.88
N ASN A 59 15.65 -9.34 -1.34
CA ASN A 59 16.94 -9.06 -0.72
C ASN A 59 17.80 -8.30 -1.74
N ILE A 60 18.04 -7.02 -1.50
CA ILE A 60 18.88 -6.18 -2.35
C ILE A 60 20.16 -5.85 -1.60
N GLU A 61 21.27 -6.41 -2.07
CA GLU A 61 22.61 -6.15 -1.54
C GLU A 61 23.21 -4.93 -2.24
N ASN A 62 22.88 -3.74 -1.73
CA ASN A 62 23.43 -2.47 -2.22
C ASN A 62 23.54 -1.50 -1.03
N GLU A 63 24.69 -0.83 -0.86
CA GLU A 63 24.95 0.09 0.26
C GLU A 63 23.98 1.29 0.32
N ARG A 64 23.32 1.60 -0.79
CA ARG A 64 22.33 2.67 -0.92
C ARG A 64 20.89 2.16 -0.81
N ALA A 65 20.71 0.86 -0.55
CA ALA A 65 19.42 0.22 -0.43
C ALA A 65 18.95 0.16 1.02
N TYR A 66 17.70 0.59 1.20
CA TYR A 66 17.04 0.68 2.49
C TYR A 66 15.75 -0.12 2.46
N ASP A 67 15.70 -1.12 3.34
CA ASP A 67 14.49 -1.86 3.62
C ASP A 67 13.48 -0.94 4.33
N TYR A 68 12.37 -0.64 3.66
CA TYR A 68 11.32 0.18 4.27
C TYR A 68 10.37 -0.62 5.17
N THR A 69 10.54 -1.94 5.26
CA THR A 69 9.69 -2.87 6.04
C THR A 69 10.21 -3.17 7.44
N VAL A 70 11.37 -2.62 7.81
CA VAL A 70 11.94 -2.75 9.16
C VAL A 70 10.92 -2.40 10.24
N GLY A 71 10.70 -3.30 11.20
CA GLY A 71 9.77 -3.12 12.33
C GLY A 71 8.28 -3.34 11.99
N ILE A 72 7.97 -3.90 10.81
CA ILE A 72 6.62 -4.41 10.52
C ILE A 72 6.49 -5.81 11.13
N GLU A 73 5.79 -5.88 12.26
CA GLU A 73 5.56 -7.12 13.01
C GLU A 73 4.19 -7.76 12.74
N ASP A 74 3.20 -6.97 12.29
CA ASP A 74 1.85 -7.47 11.99
C ASP A 74 1.85 -8.09 10.59
N ILE A 75 2.40 -9.30 10.52
CA ILE A 75 2.51 -10.13 9.32
C ILE A 75 1.44 -11.23 9.35
N ILE A 76 0.80 -11.48 8.20
CA ILE A 76 -0.08 -12.62 8.02
C ILE A 76 0.73 -13.76 7.39
N TYR A 77 0.78 -14.90 8.06
CA TYR A 77 1.25 -16.14 7.47
C TYR A 77 0.08 -16.88 6.83
N LEU A 78 0.33 -17.43 5.65
CA LEU A 78 -0.59 -18.29 4.93
C LEU A 78 -0.44 -19.75 5.42
N ASP A 79 -1.35 -20.64 5.01
CA ASP A 79 -1.37 -22.04 5.48
C ASP A 79 -0.06 -22.79 5.24
N ASN A 80 0.68 -22.43 4.18
CA ASN A 80 1.99 -22.96 3.85
C ASN A 80 3.16 -22.25 4.56
N ARG A 81 2.87 -21.43 5.58
CA ARG A 81 3.83 -20.57 6.30
C ARG A 81 4.51 -19.50 5.44
N GLU A 82 4.04 -19.29 4.21
CA GLU A 82 4.49 -18.15 3.42
C GLU A 82 3.93 -16.85 3.97
N ILE A 83 4.72 -15.79 3.86
CA ILE A 83 4.26 -14.44 4.20
C ILE A 83 3.26 -13.99 3.15
N ASN A 84 2.13 -13.44 3.59
CA ASN A 84 1.26 -12.70 2.71
C ASN A 84 1.96 -11.39 2.30
N GLU A 85 2.40 -11.34 1.04
CA GLU A 85 3.08 -10.21 0.41
C GLU A 85 2.30 -8.89 0.41
N TYR A 86 0.99 -8.93 0.63
CA TYR A 86 0.12 -7.76 0.55
C TYR A 86 0.05 -6.94 1.85
N PHE A 87 1.08 -6.97 2.71
CA PHE A 87 1.11 -6.24 3.99
C PHE A 87 0.91 -4.72 3.84
N ILE A 88 1.30 -4.18 2.69
CA ILE A 88 1.10 -2.77 2.35
C ILE A 88 -0.39 -2.39 2.28
N TYR A 89 -1.29 -3.37 2.04
CA TYR A 89 -2.74 -3.23 2.11
C TYR A 89 -3.23 -3.19 3.56
N SER A 90 -2.54 -2.44 4.42
CA SER A 90 -2.93 -2.04 5.76
C SER A 90 -2.53 -0.57 5.94
N LEU A 91 -3.42 0.25 6.48
CA LEU A 91 -3.13 1.65 6.76
C LEU A 91 -2.15 1.79 7.92
N ASN A 92 -2.19 0.87 8.89
CA ASN A 92 -1.20 0.79 9.96
C ASN A 92 0.20 0.44 9.45
N ASN A 93 0.32 -0.57 8.58
CA ASN A 93 1.61 -0.90 7.95
C ASN A 93 2.09 0.23 7.04
N TYR A 94 1.20 0.84 6.25
CA TYR A 94 1.54 2.02 5.45
C TYR A 94 2.08 3.17 6.31
N LYS A 95 1.48 3.45 7.48
CA LYS A 95 2.01 4.44 8.45
C LYS A 95 3.42 4.11 8.92
N LYS A 96 3.73 2.84 9.18
CA LYS A 96 5.09 2.41 9.56
C LYS A 96 6.08 2.62 8.42
N ILE A 97 5.71 2.21 7.21
CA ILE A 97 6.56 2.34 6.01
C ILE A 97 6.91 3.81 5.73
N ILE A 98 5.93 4.72 5.73
CA ILE A 98 6.21 6.14 5.47
C ILE A 98 7.07 6.78 6.57
N ARG A 99 7.00 6.29 7.81
CA ARG A 99 7.93 6.69 8.89
C ARG A 99 9.34 6.22 8.60
N ASN A 100 9.51 4.97 8.17
CA ASN A 100 10.82 4.41 7.82
C ASN A 100 11.44 5.18 6.65
N ILE A 101 10.68 5.39 5.56
CA ILE A 101 11.10 6.22 4.43
C ILE A 101 11.53 7.61 4.91
N THR A 102 10.70 8.27 5.73
CA THR A 102 11.03 9.60 6.29
C THR A 102 12.31 9.60 7.10
N LYS A 103 12.52 8.57 7.93
CA LYS A 103 13.73 8.43 8.74
C LYS A 103 14.97 8.39 7.86
N ILE A 104 14.94 7.63 6.76
CA ILE A 104 16.04 7.57 5.80
C ILE A 104 16.27 8.93 5.13
N PHE A 105 15.21 9.62 4.70
CA PHE A 105 15.34 10.98 4.17
C PHE A 105 15.97 11.96 5.16
N LYS A 106 15.65 11.84 6.46
CA LYS A 106 16.25 12.67 7.51
C LYS A 106 17.74 12.38 7.70
N ILE A 107 18.17 11.12 7.52
CA ILE A 107 19.58 10.72 7.59
C ILE A 107 20.32 11.21 6.35
N TYR A 108 19.74 10.98 5.17
CA TYR A 108 20.35 11.29 3.89
C TYR A 108 20.42 12.81 3.62
N LEU A 109 19.40 13.57 4.04
CA LEU A 109 19.30 15.02 3.82
C LEU A 109 18.85 15.75 5.11
N PRO A 110 19.73 15.81 6.13
CA PRO A 110 19.37 16.32 7.46
C PRO A 110 18.93 17.78 7.48
N LYS A 111 19.42 18.60 6.54
CA LYS A 111 19.02 20.00 6.33
C LYS A 111 17.50 20.19 6.24
N TYR A 112 16.77 19.20 5.71
CA TYR A 112 15.32 19.29 5.49
C TYR A 112 14.50 18.51 6.53
N SER A 113 15.13 18.00 7.60
CA SER A 113 14.51 17.16 8.62
C SER A 113 13.18 17.71 9.17
N THR A 114 13.14 19.00 9.52
CA THR A 114 11.92 19.67 10.02
C THR A 114 10.79 19.69 8.99
N LYS A 115 11.11 19.83 7.69
CA LYS A 115 10.12 19.74 6.59
C LYS A 115 9.55 18.33 6.53
N TYR A 116 10.41 17.31 6.59
CA TYR A 116 9.99 15.91 6.52
C TYR A 116 9.08 15.52 7.69
N ASP A 117 9.40 15.95 8.92
CA ASP A 117 8.55 15.73 10.09
C ASP A 117 7.16 16.37 9.94
N ARG A 118 7.08 17.58 9.38
CA ARG A 118 5.79 18.24 9.09
C ARG A 118 4.97 17.46 8.07
N VAL A 119 5.59 16.98 6.99
CA VAL A 119 4.93 16.18 5.95
C VAL A 119 4.42 14.87 6.54
N LEU A 120 5.26 14.14 7.27
CA LEU A 120 4.91 12.89 7.95
C LEU A 120 3.74 13.09 8.92
N LYS A 121 3.80 14.11 9.78
CA LYS A 121 2.71 14.43 10.73
C LYS A 121 1.39 14.70 10.01
N LYS A 122 1.42 15.47 8.91
CA LYS A 122 0.22 15.78 8.11
C LYS A 122 -0.37 14.52 7.49
N GLU A 123 0.46 13.65 6.92
CA GLU A 123 0.00 12.41 6.27
C GLU A 123 -0.51 11.38 7.30
N ILE A 124 0.15 11.20 8.43
CA ILE A 124 -0.36 10.36 9.53
C ILE A 124 -1.71 10.87 10.04
N LYS A 125 -1.85 12.18 10.24
CA LYS A 125 -3.13 12.78 10.68
C LYS A 125 -4.25 12.48 9.68
N LYS A 126 -3.99 12.61 8.38
CA LYS A 126 -4.96 12.24 7.33
C LYS A 126 -5.35 10.77 7.41
N ILE A 127 -4.38 9.86 7.57
CA ILE A 127 -4.65 8.42 7.68
C ILE A 127 -5.47 8.10 8.94
N ASN A 128 -5.15 8.71 10.09
CA ASN A 128 -5.90 8.49 11.32
C ASN A 128 -7.35 9.01 11.21
N ASN A 129 -7.56 10.19 10.59
CA ASN A 129 -8.90 10.71 10.32
C ASN A 129 -9.69 9.77 9.40
N LEU A 130 -9.02 9.24 8.38
CA LEU A 130 -9.57 8.26 7.46
C LEU A 130 -10.02 6.99 8.18
N ILE A 131 -9.16 6.40 9.03
CA ILE A 131 -9.50 5.24 9.86
C ILE A 131 -10.67 5.55 10.79
N GLY A 132 -10.63 6.70 11.49
CA GLY A 132 -11.68 7.11 12.42
C GLY A 132 -13.04 7.42 11.77
N SER A 133 -13.07 7.62 10.45
CA SER A 133 -14.31 7.86 9.70
C SER A 133 -15.05 6.58 9.28
N VAL A 134 -14.48 5.41 9.54
CA VAL A 134 -15.08 4.12 9.20
C VAL A 134 -16.00 3.66 10.33
N ASP A 135 -17.21 3.23 9.97
CA ASP A 135 -18.17 2.65 10.91
C ASP A 135 -17.60 1.40 11.60
N LYS A 136 -17.85 1.24 12.90
CA LYS A 136 -17.42 0.09 13.71
C LYS A 136 -18.34 -1.11 13.59
N LYS A 137 -19.36 -1.07 12.72
CA LYS A 137 -20.23 -2.23 12.43
C LYS A 137 -19.42 -3.50 12.16
N ASP A 138 -19.85 -4.56 12.84
CA ASP A 138 -19.46 -5.92 12.55
C ASP A 138 -20.12 -6.36 11.25
N VAL A 139 -19.30 -6.75 10.29
CA VAL A 139 -19.75 -7.25 8.99
C VAL A 139 -19.07 -8.57 8.70
N LEU A 140 -19.86 -9.55 8.25
CA LEU A 140 -19.38 -10.81 7.72
C LEU A 140 -19.51 -10.77 6.19
N ILE A 141 -18.41 -11.05 5.47
CA ILE A 141 -18.41 -11.08 4.01
C ILE A 141 -17.97 -12.42 3.43
N LEU A 142 -18.31 -12.63 2.16
CA LEU A 142 -17.67 -13.64 1.32
C LEU A 142 -16.56 -12.98 0.50
N LYS A 143 -15.34 -13.49 0.58
CA LYS A 143 -14.20 -12.96 -0.20
C LYS A 143 -13.51 -14.03 -1.03
N ARG A 144 -12.91 -13.61 -2.13
CA ARG A 144 -11.92 -14.41 -2.88
C ARG A 144 -10.58 -13.71 -2.93
N GLY A 145 -9.55 -14.36 -2.41
CA GLY A 145 -8.16 -13.93 -2.54
C GLY A 145 -7.60 -13.31 -1.26
N LYS A 146 -6.27 -13.17 -1.22
CA LYS A 146 -5.50 -12.79 -0.01
C LYS A 146 -5.07 -11.31 0.05
N LYS A 147 -5.37 -10.54 -1.00
CA LYS A 147 -4.82 -9.20 -1.24
C LYS A 147 -5.16 -8.18 -0.16
N TYR A 148 -6.33 -8.29 0.46
CA TYR A 148 -6.79 -7.33 1.46
C TYR A 148 -6.88 -7.93 2.86
N ASP A 149 -6.28 -9.10 3.11
CA ASP A 149 -6.42 -9.78 4.40
C ASP A 149 -5.90 -8.93 5.56
N TYR A 150 -4.81 -8.19 5.35
CA TYR A 150 -4.29 -7.20 6.29
C TYR A 150 -5.30 -6.08 6.58
N LEU A 151 -5.97 -5.57 5.54
CA LEU A 151 -7.00 -4.54 5.67
C LEU A 151 -8.21 -5.06 6.43
N LEU A 152 -8.67 -6.26 6.10
CA LEU A 152 -9.81 -6.89 6.75
C LEU A 152 -9.50 -7.17 8.22
N ARG A 153 -8.29 -7.64 8.54
CA ARG A 153 -7.81 -7.80 9.92
C ARG A 153 -7.80 -6.45 10.66
N GLU A 154 -7.21 -5.42 10.06
CA GLU A 154 -7.10 -4.08 10.66
C GLU A 154 -8.45 -3.48 11.03
N PHE A 155 -9.49 -3.73 10.22
CA PHE A 155 -10.85 -3.25 10.46
C PHE A 155 -11.80 -4.28 11.11
N ASN A 156 -11.25 -5.40 11.59
CA ASN A 156 -11.98 -6.50 12.22
C ASN A 156 -13.18 -7.00 11.37
N ILE A 157 -13.00 -7.08 10.05
CA ILE A 157 -14.03 -7.57 9.12
C ILE A 157 -13.95 -9.08 9.05
N LYS A 158 -14.97 -9.73 9.62
CA LYS A 158 -15.13 -11.18 9.56
C LYS A 158 -15.39 -11.59 8.12
N HIS A 159 -14.80 -12.71 7.69
CA HIS A 159 -14.96 -13.16 6.32
C HIS A 159 -14.88 -14.67 6.19
N ILE A 160 -15.51 -15.18 5.14
CA ILE A 160 -15.43 -16.57 4.69
C ILE A 160 -14.71 -16.59 3.34
N ASP A 161 -13.66 -17.40 3.23
CA ASP A 161 -12.94 -17.59 1.98
C ASP A 161 -13.72 -18.46 1.00
N VAL A 162 -13.96 -17.88 -0.17
CA VAL A 162 -14.52 -18.52 -1.35
C VAL A 162 -13.34 -19.06 -2.17
N ASP A 163 -13.22 -20.38 -2.21
CA ASP A 163 -12.25 -21.13 -3.02
C ASP A 163 -12.98 -21.92 -4.11
N LYS A 164 -12.26 -22.75 -4.87
CA LYS A 164 -12.85 -23.64 -5.90
C LYS A 164 -13.80 -24.69 -5.32
N TYR A 165 -13.68 -25.00 -4.03
CA TYR A 165 -14.52 -25.96 -3.34
C TYR A 165 -15.73 -25.29 -2.66
N PHE A 166 -15.84 -23.96 -2.71
CA PHE A 166 -16.92 -23.21 -2.09
C PHE A 166 -18.30 -23.69 -2.55
N VAL A 167 -18.44 -24.05 -3.83
CA VAL A 167 -19.69 -24.60 -4.41
C VAL A 167 -20.19 -25.81 -3.61
N TYR A 168 -19.30 -26.66 -3.12
CA TYR A 168 -19.67 -27.86 -2.36
C TYR A 168 -20.01 -27.56 -0.89
N LYS A 169 -19.44 -26.49 -0.32
CA LYS A 169 -19.65 -26.06 1.08
C LYS A 169 -20.67 -24.92 1.24
N GLU A 170 -21.15 -24.29 0.15
CA GLU A 170 -21.97 -23.06 0.21
C GLU A 170 -23.23 -23.23 1.05
N LYS A 171 -23.86 -24.42 1.01
CA LYS A 171 -25.08 -24.74 1.74
C LYS A 171 -24.95 -24.46 3.25
N ALA A 172 -23.77 -24.73 3.83
CA ALA A 172 -23.49 -24.48 5.25
C ALA A 172 -23.50 -22.99 5.61
N TYR A 173 -23.29 -22.12 4.61
CA TYR A 173 -23.20 -20.67 4.79
C TYR A 173 -24.49 -19.92 4.42
N ARG A 174 -25.50 -20.61 3.87
CA ARG A 174 -26.80 -19.98 3.52
C ARG A 174 -27.51 -19.32 4.70
N LYS A 175 -27.34 -19.87 5.91
CA LYS A 175 -27.92 -19.33 7.15
C LYS A 175 -27.47 -17.89 7.47
N TYR A 176 -26.36 -17.44 6.88
CA TYR A 176 -25.85 -16.09 7.06
C TYR A 176 -26.44 -15.08 6.06
N GLY A 177 -27.27 -15.53 5.10
CA GLY A 177 -27.92 -14.65 4.12
C GLY A 177 -26.96 -13.97 3.14
N LEU A 178 -25.68 -14.37 3.11
CA LEU A 178 -24.64 -13.73 2.30
C LEU A 178 -24.81 -14.14 0.83
N ARG A 179 -25.08 -13.18 -0.04
CA ARG A 179 -25.23 -13.39 -1.49
C ARG A 179 -24.20 -12.64 -2.33
N LYS A 180 -23.50 -11.66 -1.76
CA LYS A 180 -22.48 -10.88 -2.45
C LYS A 180 -21.09 -11.44 -2.16
N ILE A 181 -20.32 -11.73 -3.21
CA ILE A 181 -18.92 -12.20 -3.13
C ILE A 181 -18.00 -11.09 -3.62
N TYR A 182 -17.09 -10.64 -2.75
CA TYR A 182 -16.06 -9.66 -3.12
C TYR A 182 -14.86 -10.37 -3.76
N LEU A 183 -14.56 -9.99 -5.01
CA LEU A 183 -13.49 -10.58 -5.80
C LEU A 183 -12.21 -9.74 -5.70
N PHE A 184 -11.18 -10.33 -5.07
CA PHE A 184 -9.84 -9.75 -4.95
C PHE A 184 -8.76 -10.55 -5.71
N LYS A 185 -9.16 -11.64 -6.37
CA LYS A 185 -8.41 -12.42 -7.36
C LYS A 185 -9.40 -12.96 -8.39
N GLU A 186 -8.92 -13.18 -9.61
CA GLU A 186 -9.76 -13.78 -10.66
C GLU A 186 -10.32 -15.14 -10.24
N PHE A 187 -11.51 -15.42 -10.77
CA PHE A 187 -12.26 -16.64 -10.55
C PHE A 187 -12.35 -17.38 -11.88
N GLN A 188 -12.23 -18.70 -11.87
CA GLN A 188 -12.46 -19.47 -13.09
C GLN A 188 -13.94 -19.35 -13.50
N LYS A 189 -14.19 -19.09 -14.78
CA LYS A 189 -15.52 -18.79 -15.35
C LYS A 189 -16.57 -19.86 -15.00
N GLN A 190 -16.17 -21.13 -15.00
CA GLN A 190 -17.05 -22.26 -14.67
C GLN A 190 -17.70 -22.14 -13.27
N TYR A 191 -16.92 -21.76 -12.26
CA TYR A 191 -17.41 -21.64 -10.89
C TYR A 191 -18.23 -20.37 -10.68
N VAL A 192 -17.92 -19.29 -11.41
CA VAL A 192 -18.74 -18.06 -11.39
C VAL A 192 -20.16 -18.39 -11.83
N ASN A 193 -20.31 -19.13 -12.94
CA ASN A 193 -21.62 -19.46 -13.49
C ASN A 193 -22.45 -20.32 -12.52
N GLN A 194 -21.83 -21.33 -11.89
CA GLN A 194 -22.51 -22.16 -10.90
C GLN A 194 -23.01 -21.36 -9.70
N LEU A 195 -22.16 -20.48 -9.15
CA LEU A 195 -22.53 -19.64 -8.02
C LEU A 195 -23.59 -18.59 -8.41
N LYS A 196 -23.56 -18.05 -9.63
CA LYS A 196 -24.66 -17.20 -10.14
C LYS A 196 -26.00 -17.95 -10.17
N ASN A 197 -26.00 -19.21 -10.59
CA ASN A 197 -27.22 -20.04 -10.56
C ASN A 197 -27.74 -20.29 -9.13
N TYR A 198 -26.86 -20.22 -8.12
CA TYR A 198 -27.24 -20.25 -6.71
C TYR A 198 -27.66 -18.90 -6.13
N GLY A 199 -27.71 -17.85 -6.97
CA GLY A 199 -28.15 -16.50 -6.59
C GLY A 199 -27.03 -15.62 -6.01
N TYR A 200 -25.76 -15.97 -6.22
CA TYR A 200 -24.66 -15.11 -5.79
C TYR A 200 -24.35 -14.01 -6.82
N SER A 201 -24.16 -12.79 -6.32
CA SER A 201 -23.62 -11.66 -7.07
C SER A 201 -22.13 -11.48 -6.79
N PHE A 202 -21.41 -10.92 -7.77
CA PHE A 202 -19.97 -10.77 -7.72
C PHE A 202 -19.61 -9.30 -7.82
N GLU A 203 -18.79 -8.85 -6.88
CA GLU A 203 -18.35 -7.47 -6.82
C GLU A 203 -16.83 -7.41 -6.92
N ARG A 204 -16.34 -6.91 -8.05
CA ARG A 204 -14.92 -6.60 -8.21
C ARG A 204 -14.64 -5.26 -7.55
N ILE A 205 -13.63 -5.22 -6.69
CA ILE A 205 -13.19 -3.98 -6.06
C ILE A 205 -11.90 -3.54 -6.73
N GLU A 206 -12.03 -2.56 -7.62
CA GLU A 206 -10.94 -1.83 -8.25
C GLU A 206 -11.11 -0.34 -7.93
N SER A 207 -10.01 0.41 -7.83
CA SER A 207 -10.11 1.87 -7.80
C SER A 207 -8.86 2.54 -8.33
N GLN A 208 -9.07 3.74 -8.87
CA GLN A 208 -8.09 4.60 -9.53
C GLN A 208 -7.52 5.69 -8.60
N LYS A 209 -7.82 5.64 -7.29
CA LYS A 209 -7.45 6.71 -6.34
C LYS A 209 -6.11 6.50 -5.65
N ASN A 210 -5.60 7.59 -5.06
CA ASN A 210 -4.40 7.61 -4.22
C ASN A 210 -4.47 6.59 -3.06
N TYR A 211 -3.33 5.97 -2.78
CA TYR A 211 -3.24 4.71 -2.06
C TYR A 211 -3.92 4.62 -0.66
N PRO A 212 -3.86 5.61 0.25
CA PRO A 212 -4.58 5.47 1.53
C PRO A 212 -6.10 5.69 1.40
N TYR A 213 -6.54 6.54 0.47
CA TYR A 213 -7.97 6.79 0.23
C TYR A 213 -8.63 5.57 -0.41
N PHE A 214 -7.91 4.94 -1.34
CA PHE A 214 -8.34 3.70 -1.97
C PHE A 214 -8.68 2.63 -0.93
N LEU A 215 -7.77 2.33 0.01
CA LEU A 215 -8.01 1.30 1.03
C LEU A 215 -9.25 1.60 1.88
N ILE A 216 -9.48 2.86 2.26
CA ILE A 216 -10.67 3.23 3.03
C ILE A 216 -11.96 3.07 2.22
N GLU A 217 -11.94 3.37 0.93
CA GLU A 217 -13.12 3.18 0.08
C GLU A 217 -13.53 1.72 0.01
N ILE A 218 -12.57 0.80 -0.06
CA ILE A 218 -12.84 -0.65 0.01
C ILE A 218 -13.60 -0.98 1.29
N VAL A 219 -13.09 -0.52 2.43
CA VAL A 219 -13.67 -0.79 3.74
C VAL A 219 -15.08 -0.20 3.85
N ARG A 220 -15.28 1.05 3.42
CA ARG A 220 -16.60 1.69 3.43
C ARG A 220 -17.58 0.95 2.53
N LYS A 221 -17.14 0.54 1.35
CA LYS A 221 -17.95 -0.22 0.41
C LYS A 221 -18.39 -1.55 1.01
N ILE A 222 -17.46 -2.30 1.59
CA ILE A 222 -17.74 -3.55 2.30
C ILE A 222 -18.73 -3.33 3.46
N LYS A 223 -18.50 -2.31 4.28
CA LYS A 223 -19.33 -2.07 5.48
C LYS A 223 -20.72 -1.54 5.18
N ASN A 224 -20.92 -0.92 4.02
CA ASN A 224 -22.20 -0.35 3.61
C ASN A 224 -23.05 -1.27 2.73
N GLY A 225 -22.52 -2.45 2.33
CA GLY A 225 -23.25 -3.45 1.54
C GLY A 225 -23.03 -3.29 0.04
#